data_AF-A0A962JLY9-F1
#
_entry.id   AF-A0A962JLY9-F1
#
_cell.length_a   1.000
_cell.length_b   1.000
_cell.length_c   1.000
_cell.angle_alpha   90.00
_cell.angle_beta   90.00
_cell.angle_gamma   90.00
#
_symmetry.space_group_name_H-M   'P 1'
#
loop_
_entity.id
_entity.type
_entity.pdbx_description
1 polymer ?
#
loop_
_entity_poly.entity_id
_entity_poly.type
_entity_poly.pdbx_seq_one_letter_code
_entity_poly.pdbx_strand_id
1 'polypeptide(L)'
;VDIMVANGAAPAQVVVAKNQSVLAERILRSVSSILNGDENAVMAADDFGRDSEAFGQTLEGLLNGDPTLEITAVKDPQARASLTAIQKLFESSVQQGANEILQSSPELFQVREASGAIFRDSPELLSTLTKLTAIVDEEANAVLASIIGVASLMLTLVSLFGFIRVRARQDKERAEKEAEIDRKRAEEVEMENQRNQSAILRLLDELGDLADGDLTVQATVSEDFTGAIADSINYSIDQLRQLVSTINQTAVQVSAAAQETQSTAMHLAEASEHQAQEIAGASAAVNEMAVSIDQVS
;
A
#
# COMPACT_ATOMS: atom_id res chain seq x y z
N VAL A 1 -30.68 -44.24 64.86
CA VAL A 1 -30.60 -45.49 65.63
C VAL A 1 -31.37 -45.38 66.94
N ASP A 2 -31.10 -44.36 67.78
CA ASP A 2 -31.73 -44.22 69.11
C ASP A 2 -33.26 -44.15 69.08
N ILE A 3 -33.84 -43.44 68.10
CA ILE A 3 -35.30 -43.39 67.89
C ILE A 3 -35.89 -44.78 67.57
N MET A 4 -35.16 -45.62 66.82
CA MET A 4 -35.61 -46.97 66.48
C MET A 4 -35.56 -47.90 67.69
N VAL A 5 -34.53 -47.76 68.54
CA VAL A 5 -34.39 -48.52 69.80
C VAL A 5 -35.47 -48.11 70.79
N ALA A 6 -35.73 -46.81 70.95
CA ALA A 6 -36.75 -46.30 71.86
C ALA A 6 -38.18 -46.72 71.48
N ASN A 7 -38.45 -46.89 70.18
CA ASN A 7 -39.75 -47.29 69.63
C ASN A 7 -39.91 -48.81 69.42
N GLY A 8 -39.00 -49.63 69.96
CA GLY A 8 -39.12 -51.09 69.93
C GLY A 8 -38.96 -51.73 68.55
N ALA A 9 -38.18 -51.12 67.64
CA ALA A 9 -37.89 -51.71 66.34
C ALA A 9 -37.18 -53.07 66.49
N ALA A 10 -37.35 -53.95 65.50
CA ALA A 10 -36.75 -55.27 65.52
C ALA A 10 -35.21 -55.16 65.61
N PRO A 11 -34.52 -56.00 66.42
CA PRO A 11 -33.07 -55.92 66.59
C PRO A 11 -32.28 -55.98 65.28
N ALA A 12 -32.73 -56.80 64.32
CA ALA A 12 -32.13 -56.87 62.97
C ALA A 12 -32.18 -55.53 62.23
N GLN A 13 -33.28 -54.79 62.35
CA GLN A 13 -33.47 -53.49 61.71
C GLN A 13 -32.59 -52.40 62.33
N VAL A 14 -32.36 -52.47 63.64
CA VAL A 14 -31.44 -51.57 64.35
C VAL A 14 -29.99 -51.82 63.92
N VAL A 15 -29.60 -53.08 63.70
CA VAL A 15 -28.26 -53.43 63.19
C VAL A 15 -28.06 -52.90 61.77
N VAL A 16 -29.04 -53.06 60.89
CA VAL A 16 -29.00 -52.51 59.52
C VAL A 16 -28.78 -51.00 59.55
N ALA A 17 -29.56 -50.27 60.36
CA ALA A 17 -29.41 -48.83 60.51
C ALA A 17 -28.06 -48.41 61.12
N LYS A 18 -27.49 -49.20 62.03
CA LYS A 18 -26.16 -48.94 62.62
C LYS A 18 -25.05 -49.15 61.59
N ASN A 19 -25.17 -50.16 60.73
CA ASN A 19 -24.19 -50.44 59.68
C ASN A 19 -24.11 -49.32 58.63
N GLN A 20 -25.18 -48.54 58.45
CA GLN A 20 -25.17 -47.36 57.57
C GLN A 20 -24.14 -46.31 58.01
N SER A 21 -23.90 -46.13 59.31
CA SER A 21 -22.85 -45.21 59.78
C SER A 21 -21.45 -45.66 59.39
N VAL A 22 -21.20 -46.97 59.38
CA VAL A 22 -19.91 -47.55 58.96
C VAL A 22 -19.72 -47.39 57.44
N LEU A 23 -20.78 -47.60 56.66
CA LEU A 23 -20.75 -47.36 55.22
C LEU A 23 -20.50 -45.88 54.91
N ALA A 24 -21.17 -44.95 55.60
CA ALA A 24 -20.92 -43.52 55.43
C ALA A 24 -19.46 -43.14 55.73
N GLU A 25 -18.85 -43.72 56.76
CA GLU A 25 -17.44 -43.48 57.10
C GLU A 25 -16.49 -44.05 56.04
N ARG A 26 -16.79 -45.23 55.49
CA ARG A 26 -16.03 -45.83 54.40
C ARG A 26 -16.12 -44.99 53.12
N ILE A 27 -17.33 -44.54 52.76
CA ILE A 27 -17.56 -43.62 51.64
C ILE A 27 -16.70 -42.37 51.78
N LEU A 28 -16.70 -41.73 52.96
CA LEU A 28 -15.88 -40.54 53.21
C LEU A 28 -14.37 -40.79 53.08
N ARG A 29 -13.88 -41.92 53.61
CA ARG A 29 -12.47 -42.30 53.47
C ARG A 29 -12.10 -42.54 52.01
N SER A 30 -12.95 -43.24 51.26
CA SER A 30 -12.72 -43.51 49.84
C SER A 30 -12.68 -42.22 49.03
N VAL A 31 -13.61 -41.28 49.27
CA VAL A 31 -13.58 -39.95 48.63
C VAL A 31 -12.30 -39.20 48.95
N SER A 32 -11.85 -39.19 50.21
CA SER A 32 -10.59 -38.53 50.58
C SER A 32 -9.39 -39.14 49.84
N SER A 33 -9.35 -40.47 49.70
CA SER A 33 -8.24 -41.13 48.99
C SER A 33 -8.25 -40.83 47.48
N ILE A 34 -9.44 -40.74 46.87
CA ILE A 34 -9.61 -40.34 45.47
C ILE A 34 -9.15 -38.90 45.26
N LEU A 35 -9.54 -37.98 46.16
CA LEU A 35 -9.17 -36.55 46.06
C LEU A 35 -7.69 -36.30 46.29
N ASN A 36 -7.06 -37.05 47.20
CA ASN A 36 -5.63 -36.95 47.47
C ASN A 36 -4.78 -37.59 46.36
N GLY A 37 -5.39 -38.43 45.51
CA GLY A 37 -4.67 -39.12 44.43
C GLY A 37 -3.62 -40.10 44.96
N ASP A 38 -3.87 -40.69 46.12
CA ASP A 38 -2.97 -41.66 46.76
C ASP A 38 -2.78 -42.90 45.85
N GLU A 39 -1.79 -43.74 46.14
CA GLU A 39 -1.50 -44.96 45.35
C GLU A 39 -2.73 -45.88 45.18
N ASN A 40 -3.66 -45.83 46.15
CA ASN A 40 -4.89 -46.62 46.16
C ASN A 40 -6.11 -45.90 45.59
N ALA A 41 -5.98 -44.69 45.01
CA ALA A 41 -7.10 -43.88 44.54
C ALA A 41 -8.03 -44.61 43.56
N VAL A 42 -7.48 -45.50 42.72
CA VAL A 42 -8.27 -46.32 41.78
C VAL A 42 -9.12 -47.35 42.53
N MET A 43 -8.54 -48.08 43.49
CA MET A 43 -9.29 -49.03 44.32
C MET A 43 -10.32 -48.31 45.20
N ALA A 44 -9.97 -47.12 45.70
CA ALA A 44 -10.88 -46.28 46.46
C ALA A 44 -12.08 -45.81 45.63
N ALA A 45 -11.91 -45.55 44.33
CA ALA A 45 -13.01 -45.21 43.42
C ALA A 45 -14.03 -46.36 43.27
N ASP A 46 -13.55 -47.60 43.15
CA ASP A 46 -14.41 -48.79 43.10
C ASP A 46 -15.15 -49.00 44.43
N ASP A 47 -14.41 -48.93 45.56
CA ASP A 47 -15.00 -49.05 46.90
C ASP A 47 -16.04 -47.97 47.19
N PHE A 48 -15.78 -46.72 46.78
CA PHE A 48 -16.72 -45.60 46.91
C PHE A 48 -18.03 -45.88 46.18
N GLY A 49 -17.96 -46.39 44.94
CA GLY A 49 -19.14 -46.70 44.16
C GLY A 49 -20.01 -47.78 44.79
N ARG A 50 -19.40 -48.92 45.15
CA ARG A 50 -20.08 -50.05 45.77
C ARG A 50 -20.69 -49.69 47.13
N ASP A 51 -19.95 -48.97 47.98
CA ASP A 51 -20.44 -48.58 49.30
C ASP A 51 -21.56 -47.53 49.19
N SER A 52 -21.49 -46.62 48.21
CA SER A 52 -22.55 -45.64 47.93
C SER A 52 -23.83 -46.32 47.45
N GLU A 53 -23.74 -47.29 46.56
CA GLU A 53 -24.89 -48.06 46.10
C GLU A 53 -25.55 -48.82 47.27
N ALA A 54 -24.76 -49.54 48.08
CA ALA A 54 -25.25 -50.28 49.22
C ALA A 54 -25.92 -49.37 50.29
N PHE A 55 -25.36 -48.17 50.51
CA PHE A 55 -25.95 -47.17 51.40
C PHE A 55 -27.30 -46.68 50.89
N GLY A 56 -27.39 -46.33 49.60
CA GLY A 56 -28.63 -45.88 48.96
C GLY A 56 -29.74 -46.94 49.02
N GLN A 57 -29.45 -48.18 48.62
CA GLN A 57 -30.41 -49.28 48.65
C GLN A 57 -30.93 -49.57 50.06
N THR A 58 -30.04 -49.55 51.06
CA THR A 58 -30.45 -49.77 52.46
C THR A 58 -31.32 -48.63 52.97
N LEU A 59 -31.00 -47.38 52.62
CA LEU A 59 -31.77 -46.21 53.02
C LEU A 59 -33.18 -46.21 52.41
N GLU A 60 -33.29 -46.60 51.14
CA GLU A 60 -34.57 -46.81 50.46
C GLU A 60 -35.37 -47.96 51.11
N GLY A 61 -34.73 -49.08 51.40
CA GLY A 61 -35.32 -50.20 52.12
C GLY A 61 -35.83 -49.82 53.51
N LEU A 62 -35.13 -48.94 54.24
CA LEU A 62 -35.60 -48.43 55.54
C LEU A 62 -36.83 -47.51 55.41
N LEU A 63 -37.02 -46.83 54.28
CA LEU A 63 -38.16 -45.94 54.03
C LEU A 63 -39.40 -46.67 53.49
N ASN A 64 -39.19 -47.60 52.55
CA ASN A 64 -40.24 -48.22 51.75
C ASN A 64 -40.41 -49.71 52.03
N GLY A 65 -39.41 -50.35 52.64
CA GLY A 65 -39.31 -51.80 52.80
C GLY A 65 -38.65 -52.44 51.59
N ASP A 66 -37.81 -53.44 51.82
CA ASP A 66 -37.18 -54.26 50.79
C ASP A 66 -37.23 -55.74 51.20
N PRO A 67 -38.06 -56.56 50.55
CA PRO A 67 -38.15 -58.00 50.81
C PRO A 67 -36.87 -58.76 50.47
N THR A 68 -36.06 -58.27 49.53
CA THR A 68 -34.83 -58.91 49.06
C THR A 68 -33.71 -58.77 50.08
N LEU A 69 -33.64 -57.61 50.73
CA LEU A 69 -32.69 -57.31 51.80
C LEU A 69 -33.24 -57.62 53.20
N GLU A 70 -34.45 -58.20 53.28
CA GLU A 70 -35.18 -58.47 54.52
C GLU A 70 -35.38 -57.21 55.42
N ILE A 71 -35.49 -56.04 54.79
CA ILE A 71 -35.66 -54.75 55.49
C ILE A 71 -37.15 -54.40 55.56
N THR A 72 -37.65 -54.24 56.78
CA THR A 72 -39.01 -53.71 56.99
C THR A 72 -38.99 -52.18 57.02
N ALA A 73 -40.01 -51.54 56.43
CA ALA A 73 -40.15 -50.09 56.44
C ALA A 73 -40.28 -49.52 57.87
N VAL A 74 -39.54 -48.46 58.17
CA VAL A 74 -39.65 -47.72 59.43
C VAL A 74 -40.97 -46.94 59.43
N LYS A 75 -41.82 -47.17 60.44
CA LYS A 75 -43.16 -46.56 60.54
C LYS A 75 -43.20 -45.29 61.40
N ASP A 76 -42.24 -45.12 62.29
CA ASP A 76 -42.19 -43.98 63.21
C ASP A 76 -42.03 -42.64 62.43
N PRO A 77 -42.92 -41.65 62.62
CA PRO A 77 -42.89 -40.40 61.84
C PRO A 77 -41.59 -39.59 61.99
N GLN A 78 -41.00 -39.57 63.19
CA GLN A 78 -39.78 -38.80 63.48
C GLN A 78 -38.55 -39.46 62.85
N ALA A 79 -38.45 -40.79 62.94
CA ALA A 79 -37.41 -41.56 62.26
C ALA A 79 -37.54 -41.45 60.74
N ARG A 80 -38.76 -41.51 60.18
CA ARG A 80 -38.99 -41.32 58.73
C ARG A 80 -38.55 -39.93 58.27
N ALA A 81 -38.89 -38.87 58.99
CA ALA A 81 -38.45 -37.51 58.65
C ALA A 81 -36.91 -37.40 58.60
N SER A 82 -36.22 -38.06 59.54
CA SER A 82 -34.75 -38.10 59.57
C SER A 82 -34.17 -38.90 58.40
N LEU A 83 -34.75 -40.07 58.08
CA LEU A 83 -34.33 -40.89 56.94
C LEU A 83 -34.53 -40.18 55.61
N THR A 84 -35.65 -39.48 55.42
CA THR A 84 -35.91 -38.67 54.22
C THR A 84 -34.93 -37.51 54.09
N ALA A 85 -34.56 -36.86 55.20
CA ALA A 85 -33.55 -35.81 55.18
C ALA A 85 -32.17 -36.35 54.77
N ILE A 86 -31.78 -37.52 55.32
CA ILE A 86 -30.53 -38.21 54.95
C ILE A 86 -30.56 -38.63 53.48
N GLN A 87 -31.68 -39.15 53.00
CA GLN A 87 -31.84 -39.57 51.60
C GLN A 87 -31.61 -38.41 50.66
N LYS A 88 -32.25 -37.26 50.91
CA LYS A 88 -32.08 -36.06 50.10
C LYS A 88 -30.63 -35.57 50.08
N LEU A 89 -29.96 -35.56 51.23
CA LEU A 89 -28.54 -35.18 51.33
C LEU A 89 -27.65 -36.15 50.58
N PHE A 90 -27.93 -37.46 50.68
CA PHE A 90 -27.17 -38.50 50.02
C PHE A 90 -27.32 -38.44 48.50
N GLU A 91 -28.55 -38.34 47.99
CA GLU A 91 -28.86 -38.23 46.55
C GLU A 91 -28.19 -36.98 45.94
N SER A 92 -28.27 -35.83 46.62
CA SER A 92 -27.73 -34.56 46.10
C SER A 92 -26.22 -34.42 46.23
N SER A 93 -25.58 -35.05 47.22
CA SER A 93 -24.16 -34.81 47.53
C SER A 93 -23.25 -35.99 47.21
N VAL A 94 -23.76 -37.22 47.25
CA VAL A 94 -22.93 -38.43 47.13
C VAL A 94 -23.26 -39.21 45.86
N GLN A 95 -24.54 -39.41 45.54
CA GLN A 95 -24.93 -40.27 44.43
C GLN A 95 -24.56 -39.69 43.05
N GLN A 96 -24.67 -38.37 42.88
CA GLN A 96 -24.21 -37.72 41.64
C GLN A 96 -22.70 -37.88 41.45
N GLY A 97 -21.90 -37.59 42.49
CA GLY A 97 -20.45 -37.72 42.44
C GLY A 97 -19.97 -39.16 42.28
N ALA A 98 -20.67 -40.13 42.87
CA ALA A 98 -20.40 -41.56 42.71
C ALA A 98 -20.52 -42.02 41.26
N ASN A 99 -21.57 -41.59 40.55
CA ASN A 99 -21.75 -41.96 39.14
C ASN A 99 -20.67 -41.34 38.23
N GLU A 100 -20.31 -40.07 38.47
CA GLU A 100 -19.28 -39.39 37.68
C GLU A 100 -17.89 -40.03 37.91
N ILE A 101 -17.53 -40.30 39.16
CA ILE A 101 -16.25 -40.94 39.51
C ILE A 101 -16.16 -42.37 38.96
N LEU A 102 -17.24 -43.15 39.04
CA LEU A 102 -17.27 -44.51 38.49
C LEU A 102 -17.12 -44.53 36.97
N GLN A 103 -17.76 -43.60 36.26
CA GLN A 103 -17.64 -43.50 34.80
C GLN A 103 -16.24 -43.09 34.34
N SER A 104 -15.56 -42.22 35.10
CA SER A 104 -14.19 -41.78 34.81
C SER A 104 -13.11 -42.72 35.37
N SER A 105 -13.47 -43.73 36.18
CA SER A 105 -12.52 -44.68 36.79
C SER A 105 -11.59 -45.39 35.77
N PRO A 106 -12.07 -45.88 34.60
CA PRO A 106 -11.19 -46.49 33.60
C PRO A 106 -10.18 -45.53 32.97
N GLU A 107 -10.54 -44.25 32.86
CA GLU A 107 -9.67 -43.21 32.32
C GLU A 107 -8.62 -42.81 33.35
N LEU A 108 -9.00 -42.70 34.62
CA LEU A 108 -8.08 -42.46 35.75
C LEU A 108 -7.05 -43.58 35.88
N PHE A 109 -7.44 -44.83 35.65
CA PHE A 109 -6.49 -45.96 35.62
C PHE A 109 -5.46 -45.81 34.50
N GLN A 110 -5.89 -45.49 33.28
CA GLN A 110 -5.00 -45.29 32.12
C GLN A 110 -4.03 -44.12 32.34
N VAL A 111 -4.53 -43.00 32.88
CA VAL A 111 -3.69 -41.83 33.20
C VAL A 111 -2.65 -42.17 34.27
N ARG A 112 -3.02 -42.97 35.27
CA ARG A 112 -2.09 -43.37 36.33
C ARG A 112 -1.05 -44.38 35.86
N GLU A 113 -1.45 -45.35 35.03
CA GLU A 113 -0.53 -46.30 34.39
C GLU A 113 0.47 -45.56 33.50
N ALA A 114 -0.01 -44.64 32.66
CA ALA A 114 0.85 -43.81 31.82
C ALA A 114 1.79 -42.92 32.65
N SER A 115 1.29 -42.30 33.73
CA SER A 115 2.09 -41.51 34.66
C SER A 115 3.17 -42.36 35.37
N GLY A 116 2.82 -43.58 35.79
CA GLY A 116 3.75 -44.54 36.38
C GLY A 116 4.80 -45.00 35.38
N ALA A 117 4.41 -45.27 34.13
CA ALA A 117 5.33 -45.60 33.04
C ALA A 117 6.30 -44.44 32.76
N ILE A 118 5.81 -43.20 32.67
CA ILE A 118 6.66 -42.01 32.49
C ILE A 118 7.70 -41.90 33.62
N PHE A 119 7.29 -42.10 34.88
CA PHE A 119 8.21 -41.99 36.01
C PHE A 119 9.23 -43.13 36.06
N ARG A 120 8.80 -44.35 35.72
CA ARG A 120 9.66 -45.54 35.65
C ARG A 120 10.66 -45.47 34.49
N ASP A 121 10.24 -44.93 33.35
CA ASP A 121 11.02 -44.90 32.11
C ASP A 121 11.84 -43.60 31.99
N SER A 122 11.52 -42.56 32.76
CA SER A 122 12.25 -41.28 32.80
C SER A 122 13.74 -41.40 33.13
N PRO A 123 14.19 -42.23 34.10
CA PRO A 123 15.61 -42.47 34.36
C PRO A 123 16.35 -43.08 33.15
N GLU A 124 15.70 -43.97 32.39
CA GLU A 124 16.28 -44.58 31.20
C GLU A 124 16.37 -43.59 30.04
N LEU A 125 15.35 -42.77 29.84
CA LEU A 125 15.38 -41.67 28.88
C LEU A 125 16.48 -40.66 29.21
N LEU A 126 16.59 -40.26 30.49
CA LEU A 126 17.65 -39.36 30.95
C LEU A 126 19.04 -39.96 30.72
N SER A 127 19.22 -41.25 31.03
CA SER A 127 20.44 -41.99 30.74
C SER A 127 20.74 -42.03 29.24
N THR A 128 19.74 -42.28 28.40
CA THR A 128 19.90 -42.34 26.93
C THR A 128 20.22 -40.97 26.35
N LEU A 129 19.59 -39.90 26.83
CA LEU A 129 19.92 -38.53 26.45
C LEU A 129 21.33 -38.14 26.91
N THR A 130 21.72 -38.53 28.13
CA THR A 130 23.10 -38.30 28.63
C THR A 130 24.13 -39.06 27.79
N LYS A 131 23.83 -40.30 27.39
CA LYS A 131 24.66 -41.09 26.46
C LYS A 131 24.71 -40.48 25.07
N LEU A 132 23.59 -39.95 24.55
CA LEU A 132 23.56 -39.25 23.26
C LEU A 132 24.40 -37.97 23.31
N THR A 133 24.30 -37.17 24.38
CA THR A 133 25.18 -36.02 24.60
C THR A 133 26.64 -36.46 24.69
N ALA A 134 26.93 -37.54 25.42
CA ALA A 134 28.28 -38.08 25.51
C ALA A 134 28.79 -38.63 24.16
N ILE A 135 27.96 -39.26 23.31
CA ILE A 135 28.36 -39.70 21.96
C ILE A 135 28.55 -38.51 21.02
N VAL A 136 27.73 -37.46 21.15
CA VAL A 136 27.96 -36.19 20.44
C VAL A 136 29.26 -35.53 20.90
N ASP A 137 29.64 -35.68 22.17
CA ASP A 137 30.89 -35.14 22.74
C ASP A 137 32.13 -36.05 22.53
N GLU A 138 31.96 -37.38 22.45
CA GLU A 138 33.03 -38.39 22.43
C GLU A 138 33.23 -39.03 21.04
N GLU A 139 32.26 -38.89 20.13
CA GLU A 139 32.32 -39.40 18.74
C GLU A 139 32.03 -38.32 17.69
N ALA A 140 32.47 -37.09 17.96
CA ALA A 140 32.62 -36.05 16.95
C ALA A 140 34.05 -35.51 16.92
N ASN A 141 34.60 -35.58 15.72
CA ASN A 141 35.79 -34.90 15.24
C ASN A 141 35.64 -33.36 15.38
N ALA A 142 35.69 -32.85 16.62
CA ALA A 142 35.36 -31.47 17.00
C ALA A 142 36.24 -30.40 16.33
N VAL A 143 37.42 -30.79 15.84
CA VAL A 143 38.31 -29.91 15.08
C VAL A 143 37.85 -29.77 13.63
N LEU A 144 37.42 -30.84 12.95
CA LEU A 144 37.01 -30.75 11.54
C LEU A 144 35.64 -30.07 11.35
N ALA A 145 34.65 -30.34 12.22
CA ALA A 145 33.34 -29.69 12.13
C ALA A 145 33.41 -28.19 12.44
N SER A 146 34.22 -27.77 13.43
CA SER A 146 34.44 -26.35 13.73
C SER A 146 35.26 -25.65 12.63
N ILE A 147 36.29 -26.31 12.07
CA ILE A 147 37.04 -25.78 10.92
C ILE A 147 36.15 -25.63 9.70
N ILE A 148 35.28 -26.60 9.39
CA ILE A 148 34.33 -26.51 8.26
C ILE A 148 33.31 -25.38 8.51
N GLY A 149 32.81 -25.22 9.74
CA GLY A 149 31.91 -24.13 10.13
C GLY A 149 32.55 -22.75 9.98
N VAL A 150 33.78 -22.56 10.49
CA VAL A 150 34.52 -21.29 10.36
C VAL A 150 34.95 -21.04 8.91
N ALA A 151 35.38 -22.06 8.18
CA ALA A 151 35.77 -21.94 6.77
C ALA A 151 34.58 -21.58 5.87
N SER A 152 33.39 -22.14 6.12
CA SER A 152 32.17 -21.78 5.39
C SER A 152 31.69 -20.37 5.73
N LEU A 153 31.81 -19.93 6.99
CA LEU A 153 31.55 -18.53 7.37
C LEU A 153 32.55 -17.56 6.71
N MET A 154 33.84 -17.90 6.67
CA MET A 154 34.86 -17.09 5.98
C MET A 154 34.63 -17.04 4.47
N LEU A 155 34.27 -18.16 3.84
CA LEU A 155 33.94 -18.21 2.41
C LEU A 155 32.70 -17.37 2.08
N THR A 156 31.67 -17.41 2.92
CA THR A 156 30.46 -16.57 2.72
C THR A 156 30.78 -15.09 2.91
N LEU A 157 31.61 -14.72 3.89
CA LEU A 157 32.07 -13.34 4.07
C LEU A 157 32.95 -12.85 2.91
N VAL A 158 33.87 -13.68 2.40
CA VAL A 158 34.70 -13.36 1.23
C VAL A 158 33.84 -13.25 -0.03
N SER A 159 32.86 -14.13 -0.20
CA SER A 159 31.91 -14.10 -1.31
C SER A 159 31.03 -12.84 -1.24
N LEU A 160 30.53 -12.48 -0.06
CA LEU A 160 29.75 -11.27 0.17
C LEU A 160 30.58 -10.01 -0.08
N PHE A 161 31.82 -9.98 0.40
CA PHE A 161 32.75 -8.87 0.15
C PHE A 161 33.13 -8.75 -1.32
N GLY A 162 33.35 -9.87 -2.00
CA GLY A 162 33.56 -9.94 -3.44
C GLY A 162 32.35 -9.42 -4.21
N PHE A 163 31.15 -9.84 -3.82
CA PHE A 163 29.89 -9.39 -4.41
C PHE A 163 29.70 -7.87 -4.23
N ILE A 164 29.95 -7.33 -3.03
CA ILE A 164 29.91 -5.89 -2.75
C ILE A 164 30.93 -5.14 -3.61
N ARG A 165 32.16 -5.65 -3.72
CA ARG A 165 33.19 -5.02 -4.57
C ARG A 165 32.83 -5.04 -6.05
N VAL A 166 32.25 -6.13 -6.55
CA VAL A 166 31.81 -6.23 -7.95
C VAL A 166 30.65 -5.28 -8.22
N ARG A 167 29.65 -5.23 -7.33
CA ARG A 167 28.55 -4.24 -7.39
C ARG A 167 29.09 -2.82 -7.38
N ALA A 168 29.96 -2.47 -6.44
CA ALA A 168 30.53 -1.14 -6.33
C ALA A 168 31.36 -0.73 -7.57
N ARG A 169 32.09 -1.68 -8.19
CA ARG A 169 32.78 -1.42 -9.47
C ARG A 169 31.80 -1.22 -10.62
N GLN A 170 30.78 -2.06 -10.73
CA GLN A 170 29.77 -1.94 -11.78
C GLN A 170 28.98 -0.63 -11.68
N ASP A 171 28.63 -0.21 -10.47
CA ASP A 171 27.90 1.04 -10.25
C ASP A 171 28.77 2.27 -10.62
N LYS A 172 30.07 2.22 -10.31
CA LYS A 172 31.03 3.27 -10.73
C LYS A 172 31.18 3.34 -12.24
N GLU A 173 31.31 2.19 -12.92
CA GLU A 173 31.41 2.13 -14.38
C GLU A 173 30.15 2.64 -15.09
N ARG A 174 28.96 2.40 -14.51
CA ARG A 174 27.70 2.94 -15.03
C ARG A 174 27.63 4.46 -14.87
N ALA A 175 27.97 4.96 -13.68
CA ALA A 175 27.99 6.40 -13.40
C ALA A 175 28.99 7.15 -14.31
N GLU A 176 30.17 6.57 -14.57
CA GLU A 176 31.18 7.16 -15.47
C GLU A 176 30.67 7.21 -16.93
N LYS A 177 30.03 6.15 -17.42
CA LYS A 177 29.45 6.12 -18.77
C LYS A 177 28.29 7.10 -18.94
N GLU A 178 27.43 7.20 -17.93
CA GLU A 178 26.32 8.16 -17.93
C GLU A 178 26.83 9.60 -17.92
N ALA A 179 27.82 9.90 -17.07
CA ALA A 179 28.47 11.20 -17.04
C ALA A 179 29.19 11.54 -18.37
N GLU A 180 29.81 10.57 -19.04
CA GLU A 180 30.43 10.79 -20.36
C GLU A 180 29.39 11.07 -21.45
N ILE A 181 28.26 10.34 -21.44
CA ILE A 181 27.15 10.57 -22.38
C ILE A 181 26.55 11.96 -22.15
N ASP A 182 26.31 12.33 -20.89
CA ASP A 182 25.75 13.64 -20.56
C ASP A 182 26.72 14.77 -20.91
N ARG A 183 28.03 14.59 -20.72
CA ARG A 183 29.03 15.56 -21.15
C ARG A 183 29.04 15.72 -22.67
N LYS A 184 28.99 14.62 -23.43
CA LYS A 184 28.93 14.66 -24.90
C LYS A 184 27.66 15.35 -25.41
N ARG A 185 26.51 15.07 -24.79
CA ARG A 185 25.24 15.76 -25.10
C ARG A 185 25.32 17.25 -24.80
N ALA A 186 25.91 17.63 -23.67
CA ALA A 186 26.08 19.02 -23.30
C ALA A 186 27.01 19.75 -24.29
N GLU A 187 28.13 19.13 -24.67
CA GLU A 187 29.06 19.66 -25.69
C GLU A 187 28.37 19.83 -27.05
N GLU A 188 27.55 18.87 -27.49
CA GLU A 188 26.79 18.93 -28.74
C GLU A 188 25.77 20.08 -28.75
N VAL A 189 24.99 20.21 -27.67
CA VAL A 189 24.02 21.31 -27.50
C VAL A 189 24.72 22.67 -27.45
N GLU A 190 25.89 22.75 -26.82
CA GLU A 190 26.67 23.99 -26.78
C GLU A 190 27.22 24.37 -28.16
N MET A 191 27.74 23.40 -28.92
CA MET A 191 28.19 23.62 -30.30
C MET A 191 27.04 24.07 -31.21
N GLU A 192 25.87 23.44 -31.10
CA GLU A 192 24.67 23.85 -31.86
C GLU A 192 24.24 25.27 -31.50
N ASN A 193 24.23 25.62 -30.21
CA ASN A 193 23.90 26.97 -29.76
C ASN A 193 24.90 28.01 -30.27
N GLN A 194 26.20 27.71 -30.23
CA GLN A 194 27.24 28.59 -30.78
C GLN A 194 27.05 28.78 -32.29
N ARG A 195 26.79 27.70 -33.04
CA ARG A 195 26.50 27.77 -34.47
C ARG A 195 25.26 28.63 -34.75
N ASN A 196 24.17 28.42 -34.01
CA ASN A 196 22.94 29.20 -34.14
C ASN A 196 23.18 30.69 -33.83
N GLN A 197 23.90 31.02 -32.75
CA GLN A 197 24.24 32.41 -32.43
C GLN A 197 25.09 33.07 -33.52
N SER A 198 26.08 32.35 -34.05
CA SER A 198 26.90 32.88 -35.15
C SER A 198 26.08 33.13 -36.42
N ALA A 199 25.14 32.25 -36.75
CA ALA A 199 24.22 32.42 -37.87
C ALA A 199 23.27 33.62 -37.67
N ILE A 200 22.82 33.86 -36.44
CA ILE A 200 22.02 35.03 -36.07
C ILE A 200 22.84 36.31 -36.21
N LEU A 201 24.06 36.38 -35.66
CA LEU A 201 24.91 37.56 -35.74
C LEU A 201 25.29 37.90 -37.19
N ARG A 202 25.60 36.90 -38.02
CA ARG A 202 25.85 37.09 -39.45
C ARG A 202 24.62 37.67 -40.15
N LEU A 203 23.43 37.13 -39.87
CA LEU A 203 22.19 37.67 -40.45
C LEU A 203 21.93 39.11 -39.99
N LEU A 204 22.17 39.43 -38.71
CA LEU A 204 22.03 40.79 -38.20
C LEU A 204 22.99 41.77 -38.89
N ASP A 205 24.21 41.34 -39.17
CA ASP A 205 25.22 42.13 -39.91
C ASP A 205 24.80 42.36 -41.36
N GLU A 206 24.37 41.29 -42.05
CA GLU A 206 23.87 41.35 -43.43
C GLU A 206 22.61 42.22 -43.60
N LEU A 207 21.82 42.39 -42.52
CA LEU A 207 20.64 43.25 -42.51
C LEU A 207 20.91 44.68 -42.01
N GLY A 208 22.15 45.00 -41.64
CA GLY A 208 22.52 46.34 -41.17
C GLY A 208 22.21 47.41 -42.22
N ASP A 209 22.68 47.22 -43.45
CA ASP A 209 22.50 48.17 -44.55
C ASP A 209 21.03 48.32 -44.98
N LEU A 210 20.21 47.28 -44.78
CA LEU A 210 18.77 47.34 -45.02
C LEU A 210 18.08 48.32 -44.07
N ALA A 211 18.56 48.43 -42.83
CA ALA A 211 18.00 49.38 -41.84
C ALA A 211 18.17 50.84 -42.27
N ASP A 212 19.22 51.13 -43.06
CA ASP A 212 19.48 52.43 -43.66
C ASP A 212 18.74 52.65 -45.00
N GLY A 213 17.95 51.66 -45.43
CA GLY A 213 17.11 51.74 -46.63
C GLY A 213 17.81 51.32 -47.92
N ASP A 214 19.00 50.72 -47.85
CA ASP A 214 19.64 50.12 -49.03
C ASP A 214 18.92 48.83 -49.39
N LEU A 215 18.01 48.93 -50.35
CA LEU A 215 17.31 47.76 -50.87
C LEU A 215 18.17 46.93 -51.82
N THR A 216 19.39 47.30 -52.19
CA THR A 216 20.21 46.53 -53.14
C THR A 216 20.88 45.31 -52.52
N VAL A 217 20.92 45.23 -51.18
CA VAL A 217 21.52 44.13 -50.44
C VAL A 217 20.68 42.84 -50.51
N GLN A 218 21.32 41.71 -50.22
CA GLN A 218 20.68 40.41 -50.05
C GLN A 218 21.29 39.69 -48.86
N ALA A 219 20.44 39.08 -48.03
CA ALA A 219 20.87 38.18 -46.97
C ALA A 219 21.29 36.83 -47.57
N THR A 220 22.32 36.19 -47.02
CA THR A 220 22.83 34.90 -47.49
C THR A 220 21.90 33.77 -47.04
N VAL A 221 21.34 33.02 -48.01
CA VAL A 221 20.52 31.83 -47.71
C VAL A 221 21.43 30.62 -47.54
N SER A 222 21.55 30.12 -46.31
CA SER A 222 22.30 28.91 -45.96
C SER A 222 21.39 27.81 -45.40
N GLU A 223 21.93 26.61 -45.18
CA GLU A 223 21.23 25.50 -44.49
C GLU A 223 21.21 25.65 -42.95
N ASP A 224 21.72 26.77 -42.41
CA ASP A 224 21.73 27.02 -40.97
C ASP A 224 20.33 27.42 -40.44
N PHE A 225 20.19 27.49 -39.12
CA PHE A 225 18.93 27.84 -38.42
C PHE A 225 18.22 29.10 -38.96
N THR A 226 18.97 30.09 -39.47
CA THR A 226 18.44 31.36 -39.97
C THR A 226 18.17 31.39 -41.47
N GLY A 227 18.44 30.32 -42.22
CA GLY A 227 18.34 30.30 -43.69
C GLY A 227 16.95 30.66 -44.23
N ALA A 228 15.89 30.08 -43.65
CA ALA A 228 14.51 30.38 -44.04
C ALA A 228 14.10 31.83 -43.69
N ILE A 229 14.71 32.40 -42.65
CA ILE A 229 14.51 33.81 -42.28
C ILE A 229 15.17 34.71 -43.32
N ALA A 230 16.42 34.42 -43.71
CA ALA A 230 17.12 35.14 -44.76
C ALA A 230 16.34 35.15 -46.09
N ASP A 231 15.77 34.00 -46.47
CA ASP A 231 14.93 33.88 -47.66
C ASP A 231 13.66 34.75 -47.57
N SER A 232 12.96 34.72 -46.43
CA SER A 232 11.77 35.54 -46.20
C SER A 232 12.07 37.04 -46.22
N ILE A 233 13.24 37.45 -45.73
CA ILE A 233 13.69 38.85 -45.77
C ILE A 233 14.04 39.25 -47.20
N ASN A 234 14.78 38.43 -47.96
CA ASN A 234 15.07 38.69 -49.37
C ASN A 234 13.79 38.88 -50.19
N TYR A 235 12.80 38.02 -49.98
CA TYR A 235 11.49 38.17 -50.60
C TYR A 235 10.84 39.52 -50.27
N SER A 236 10.92 39.93 -49.00
CA SER A 236 10.40 41.23 -48.56
C SER A 236 11.14 42.40 -49.20
N ILE A 237 12.47 42.33 -49.34
CA ILE A 237 13.29 43.33 -50.04
C ILE A 237 12.84 43.46 -51.50
N ASP A 238 12.62 42.34 -52.19
CA ASP A 238 12.17 42.36 -53.59
C ASP A 238 10.78 43.02 -53.74
N GLN A 239 9.85 42.76 -52.81
CA GLN A 239 8.55 43.44 -52.79
C GLN A 239 8.71 44.95 -52.57
N LEU A 240 9.62 45.37 -51.68
CA LEU A 240 9.92 46.79 -51.45
C LEU A 240 10.56 47.44 -52.69
N ARG A 241 11.48 46.76 -53.39
CA ARG A 241 12.05 47.25 -54.67
C ARG A 241 10.98 47.49 -55.71
N GLN A 242 10.03 46.56 -55.84
CA GLN A 242 8.92 46.68 -56.78
C GLN A 242 8.01 47.87 -56.43
N LEU A 243 7.75 48.09 -55.14
CA LEU A 243 7.00 49.24 -54.66
C LEU A 243 7.73 50.56 -54.96
N VAL A 244 9.02 50.66 -54.65
CA VAL A 244 9.83 51.86 -54.92
C VAL A 244 9.91 52.15 -56.42
N SER A 245 10.07 51.12 -57.25
CA SER A 245 10.03 51.25 -58.72
C SER A 245 8.69 51.81 -59.20
N THR A 246 7.59 51.31 -58.65
CA THR A 246 6.24 51.82 -58.96
C THR A 246 6.09 53.28 -58.55
N ILE A 247 6.55 53.66 -57.36
CA ILE A 247 6.53 55.05 -56.87
C ILE A 247 7.33 55.96 -57.80
N ASN A 248 8.53 55.54 -58.22
CA ASN A 248 9.37 56.32 -59.13
C ASN A 248 8.69 56.51 -60.49
N GLN A 249 8.11 55.45 -61.04
CA GLN A 249 7.37 55.52 -62.31
C GLN A 249 6.16 56.48 -62.21
N THR A 250 5.41 56.41 -61.12
CA THR A 250 4.30 57.34 -60.87
C THR A 250 4.79 58.78 -60.71
N ALA A 251 5.91 59.01 -60.03
CA ALA A 251 6.49 60.35 -59.89
C ALA A 251 6.89 60.96 -61.24
N VAL A 252 7.49 60.16 -62.14
CA VAL A 252 7.81 60.58 -63.52
C VAL A 252 6.53 60.94 -64.30
N GLN A 253 5.49 60.12 -64.21
CA GLN A 253 4.20 60.39 -64.86
C GLN A 253 3.56 61.68 -64.33
N VAL A 254 3.57 61.89 -63.00
CA VAL A 254 3.05 63.11 -62.37
C VAL A 254 3.85 64.34 -62.83
N SER A 255 5.19 64.24 -62.90
CA SER A 255 6.03 65.34 -63.39
C SER A 255 5.75 65.68 -64.85
N ALA A 256 5.56 64.67 -65.71
CA ALA A 256 5.22 64.88 -67.11
C ALA A 256 3.84 65.54 -67.27
N ALA A 257 2.84 65.06 -66.54
CA ALA A 257 1.49 65.64 -66.54
C ALA A 257 1.49 67.10 -66.01
N ALA A 258 2.33 67.41 -65.01
CA ALA A 258 2.49 68.77 -64.51
C ALA A 258 3.12 69.70 -65.56
N GLN A 259 4.13 69.24 -66.30
CA GLN A 259 4.75 70.00 -67.41
C GLN A 259 3.76 70.23 -68.56
N GLU A 260 2.96 69.23 -68.92
CA GLU A 260 1.91 69.35 -69.93
C GLU A 260 0.83 70.36 -69.52
N THR A 261 0.40 70.30 -68.25
CA THR A 261 -0.54 71.27 -67.66
C THR A 261 0.03 72.68 -67.69
N GLN A 262 1.32 72.84 -67.35
CA GLN A 262 2.02 74.13 -67.42
C GLN A 262 2.06 74.69 -68.86
N SER A 263 2.38 73.86 -69.85
CA SER A 263 2.37 74.24 -71.27
C SER A 263 0.98 74.68 -71.74
N THR A 264 -0.05 73.92 -71.36
CA THR A 264 -1.44 74.24 -71.68
C THR A 264 -1.88 75.56 -71.05
N ALA A 265 -1.49 75.82 -69.80
CA ALA A 265 -1.75 77.08 -69.11
C ALA A 265 -1.07 78.28 -69.80
N MET A 266 0.16 78.10 -70.31
CA MET A 266 0.85 79.13 -71.11
C MET A 266 0.12 79.42 -72.43
N HIS A 267 -0.25 78.38 -73.19
CA HIS A 267 -1.02 78.56 -74.42
C HIS A 267 -2.38 79.21 -74.17
N LEU A 268 -3.06 78.85 -73.08
CA LEU A 268 -4.32 79.47 -72.69
C LEU A 268 -4.14 80.95 -72.33
N ALA A 269 -3.05 81.31 -71.64
CA ALA A 269 -2.73 82.69 -71.32
C ALA A 269 -2.43 83.51 -72.58
N GLU A 270 -1.65 82.98 -73.52
CA GLU A 270 -1.36 83.61 -74.81
C GLU A 270 -2.64 83.81 -75.65
N ALA A 271 -3.50 82.78 -75.73
CA ALA A 271 -4.78 82.89 -76.42
C ALA A 271 -5.72 83.90 -75.75
N SER A 272 -5.72 83.95 -74.41
CA SER A 272 -6.52 84.93 -73.64
C SER A 272 -6.05 86.37 -73.90
N GLU A 273 -4.74 86.60 -74.02
CA GLU A 273 -4.17 87.90 -74.37
C GLU A 273 -4.57 88.32 -75.80
N HIS A 274 -4.43 87.40 -76.76
CA HIS A 274 -4.86 87.66 -78.14
C HIS A 274 -6.36 87.94 -78.21
N GLN A 275 -7.18 87.20 -77.47
CA GLN A 275 -8.63 87.42 -77.40
C GLN A 275 -8.96 88.78 -76.79
N ALA A 276 -8.27 89.19 -75.72
CA ALA A 276 -8.44 90.52 -75.12
C ALA A 276 -8.09 91.64 -76.12
N GLN A 277 -7.04 91.46 -76.92
CA GLN A 277 -6.61 92.42 -77.93
C GLN A 277 -7.63 92.53 -79.08
N GLU A 278 -8.18 91.41 -79.56
CA GLU A 278 -9.27 91.39 -80.55
C GLU A 278 -10.54 92.06 -80.02
N ILE A 279 -10.93 91.79 -78.76
CA ILE A 279 -12.08 92.43 -78.11
C ILE A 279 -11.86 93.95 -78.01
N ALA A 280 -10.65 94.41 -77.67
CA ALA A 280 -10.32 95.83 -77.63
C ALA A 280 -10.42 96.46 -79.03
N GLY A 281 -9.92 95.78 -80.07
CA GLY A 281 -10.04 96.21 -81.47
C GLY A 281 -11.49 96.30 -81.94
N ALA A 282 -12.30 95.27 -81.67
CA ALA A 282 -13.73 95.27 -81.97
C ALA A 282 -14.47 96.38 -81.21
N SER A 283 -14.14 96.60 -79.93
CA SER A 283 -14.72 97.68 -79.12
C SER A 283 -14.37 99.06 -79.69
N ALA A 284 -13.14 99.26 -80.15
CA ALA A 284 -12.72 100.50 -80.81
C ALA A 284 -13.48 100.74 -82.13
N ALA A 285 -13.62 99.70 -82.97
CA ALA A 285 -14.40 99.79 -84.21
C ALA A 285 -15.88 100.09 -83.96
N VAL A 286 -16.48 99.47 -82.92
CA VAL A 286 -17.85 99.79 -82.49
C VAL A 286 -17.97 101.23 -82.01
N ASN A 287 -16.98 101.74 -81.27
CA ASN A 287 -16.96 103.14 -80.84
C ASN A 287 -16.82 104.10 -82.04
N GLU A 288 -15.99 103.79 -83.03
CA GLU A 288 -15.86 104.57 -84.25
C GLU A 288 -17.16 104.55 -85.08
N MET A 289 -17.83 103.40 -85.19
CA MET A 289 -19.16 103.31 -85.80
C MET A 289 -20.19 104.16 -85.05
N ALA A 290 -20.17 104.18 -83.72
CA ALA A 290 -21.07 105.01 -82.92
C ALA A 290 -20.83 106.51 -83.15
N VAL A 291 -19.58 106.96 -83.19
CA VAL A 291 -19.22 108.37 -83.49
C VAL A 291 -19.60 108.74 -84.92
N SER A 292 -19.39 107.85 -85.89
CA SER A 292 -19.80 108.06 -87.29
C SER A 292 -21.31 108.19 -87.42
N ILE A 293 -22.09 107.35 -86.72
CA ILE A 293 -23.56 107.47 -86.67
C ILE A 293 -24.00 108.80 -86.05
N ASP A 294 -23.31 109.27 -85.00
CA ASP A 294 -23.58 110.56 -84.35
C ASP A 294 -23.24 111.76 -85.25
N GLN A 295 -22.21 111.66 -86.10
CA GLN A 295 -21.84 112.71 -87.08
C GLN A 295 -22.77 112.82 -88.29
N VAL A 296 -23.51 111.74 -88.60
CA VAL A 296 -24.42 111.68 -89.77
C VAL A 296 -25.89 111.90 -89.36
N SER A 297 -26.18 111.93 -88.05
CA SER A 297 -27.48 112.28 -87.47
C SER A 297 -27.64 113.79 -87.30
#